data_AF-A0A519GWA4-F1
#
_entry.id   AF-A0A519GWA4-F1
#
_cell.length_a   1.000
_cell.length_b   1.000
_cell.length_c   1.000
_cell.angle_alpha   90.00
_cell.angle_beta   90.00
_cell.angle_gamma   90.00
#
_symmetry.space_group_name_H-M   'P 1'
#
loop_
_entity.id
_entity.type
_entity.pdbx_description
1 polymer ?
#
loop_
_entity_poly.entity_id
_entity_poly.type
_entity_poly.pdbx_seq_one_letter_code
_entity_poly.pdbx_strand_id
1 'polypeptide(L)' 'AHPVATIEDISLRLRDDVVSEPNNREANQKSAPAVERGLFLVPKVIE' A
#
# COMPACT_ATOMS: atom_id res chain seq x y z
N ALA A 1 -7.39 -2.43 14.60
CA ALA A 1 -8.27 -1.71 15.54
C ALA A 1 -8.80 -2.71 16.54
N HIS A 2 -8.75 -2.42 17.85
CA HIS A 2 -9.36 -3.27 18.88
C HIS A 2 -10.82 -2.85 19.09
N PRO A 3 -11.76 -3.80 19.32
CA PRO A 3 -13.21 -3.55 19.31
C PRO A 3 -13.73 -2.59 20.40
N VAL A 4 -12.94 -2.29 21.44
CA VAL A 4 -13.31 -1.34 22.50
C VAL A 4 -12.94 0.11 22.12
N ALA A 5 -12.04 0.31 21.16
CA ALA A 5 -11.57 1.63 20.74
C ALA A 5 -12.57 2.39 19.83
N THR A 6 -13.72 1.80 19.52
CA THR A 6 -14.74 2.35 18.61
C THR A 6 -16.03 2.76 19.35
N ILE A 7 -16.01 2.80 20.69
CA ILE A 7 -17.20 3.10 21.54
C ILE A 7 -17.38 4.62 21.73
N GLU A 8 -16.37 5.42 21.42
CA GLU A 8 -16.43 6.87 21.50
C GLU A 8 -16.94 7.48 20.18
N ASP A 9 -17.67 8.60 20.26
CA ASP A 9 -18.05 9.40 19.08
C ASP A 9 -16.79 10.01 18.46
N ILE A 10 -16.22 9.30 17.50
CA ILE A 10 -15.01 9.71 16.77
C ILE A 10 -15.43 10.25 15.40
N SER A 11 -15.12 11.52 15.15
CA SER A 11 -15.20 12.07 13.79
C SER A 11 -14.14 11.43 12.90
N LEU A 12 -14.51 11.13 11.65
CA LEU A 12 -13.57 10.59 10.67
C LEU A 12 -12.50 11.65 10.35
N ARG A 13 -11.23 11.28 10.51
CA ARG A 13 -10.12 12.14 10.10
C ARG A 13 -10.12 12.26 8.58
N LEU A 14 -10.30 13.48 8.10
CA LEU A 14 -10.11 13.81 6.70
C LEU A 14 -8.62 13.99 6.41
N ARG A 15 -8.25 13.78 5.14
CA ARG A 15 -6.91 14.05 4.61
C ARG A 15 -7.03 15.14 3.56
N ASP A 16 -6.08 16.08 3.57
CA ASP A 16 -5.99 17.10 2.52
C ASP A 16 -5.76 16.46 1.14
N ASP A 17 -6.35 17.06 0.11
CA ASP A 17 -6.18 16.62 -1.29
C ASP A 17 -4.88 17.16 -1.89
N VAL A 18 -3.77 16.72 -1.31
CA VAL A 18 -2.42 17.12 -1.71
C VAL A 18 -1.58 15.88 -1.95
N VAL A 19 -0.87 15.86 -3.09
CA VAL A 19 0.09 14.80 -3.42
C VAL A 19 1.27 14.88 -2.45
N SER A 20 1.55 13.78 -1.74
CA SER A 20 2.62 13.75 -0.72
C SER A 20 3.73 12.74 -1.02
N GLU A 21 3.46 11.75 -1.86
CA GLU A 21 4.30 10.57 -2.02
C GLU A 21 5.36 10.76 -3.12
N PRO A 22 6.66 10.58 -2.81
CA PRO A 22 7.70 10.58 -3.83
C PRO A 22 7.74 9.25 -4.60
N ASN A 23 8.43 9.26 -5.74
CA ASN A 23 8.70 8.03 -6.46
C ASN A 23 9.71 7.16 -5.70
N ASN A 24 9.24 6.04 -5.14
CA ASN A 24 10.04 5.09 -4.37
C ASN A 24 10.19 3.72 -5.08
N ARG A 25 10.10 3.68 -6.41
CA ARG A 25 10.08 2.43 -7.19
C ARG A 25 11.22 1.48 -6.86
N GLU A 26 12.45 1.99 -6.80
CA GLU A 26 13.64 1.19 -6.53
C GLU A 26 13.62 0.57 -5.12
N ALA A 27 13.28 1.38 -4.11
CA ALA A 27 13.16 0.91 -2.73
C ALA A 27 12.08 -0.16 -2.58
N ASN A 28 10.93 0.04 -3.23
CA ASN A 28 9.80 -0.88 -3.19
C ASN A 28 10.09 -2.21 -3.92
N GLN A 29 10.98 -2.21 -4.91
CA GLN A 29 11.35 -3.39 -5.70
C GLN A 29 12.56 -4.13 -5.14
N LYS A 30 13.28 -3.54 -4.16
CA LYS A 30 14.52 -4.11 -3.61
C LYS A 30 14.36 -5.52 -3.04
N SER A 31 13.21 -5.84 -2.44
CA SER A 31 12.94 -7.16 -1.86
C SER A 31 12.13 -8.09 -2.77
N ALA A 32 11.80 -7.64 -3.99
CA ALA A 32 10.98 -8.41 -4.91
C ALA A 32 11.75 -9.63 -5.43
N PRO A 33 11.15 -10.84 -5.40
CA PRO A 33 11.80 -12.04 -5.94
C PRO A 33 12.07 -11.95 -7.44
N ALA A 34 11.18 -11.29 -8.19
CA ALA A 34 11.33 -11.12 -9.63
C ALA A 34 10.65 -9.81 -10.09
N VAL A 35 11.36 -9.05 -10.93
CA VAL A 35 10.91 -7.78 -11.48
C VAL A 35 11.27 -7.71 -12.96
N GLU A 36 10.36 -7.21 -13.78
CA GLU A 36 10.61 -6.94 -15.20
C GLU A 36 10.00 -5.60 -15.60
N ARG A 37 10.79 -4.71 -16.23
CA ARG A 37 10.33 -3.37 -16.69
C ARG A 37 9.59 -2.57 -15.60
N GLY A 38 10.00 -2.74 -14.35
CA GLY A 38 9.38 -2.09 -13.20
C GLY A 38 8.07 -2.70 -12.72
N LEU A 39 7.74 -3.93 -13.12
CA LEU A 39 6.59 -4.72 -12.67
C LEU A 39 7.05 -5.88 -11.78
N PHE A 40 6.28 -6.19 -10.74
CA PHE A 40 6.48 -7.40 -9.94
C PHE A 40 5.95 -8.61 -10.70
N LEU A 41 6.76 -9.65 -10.86
CA LEU A 41 6.34 -10.88 -11.52
C LEU A 41 5.70 -11.83 -10.52
N VAL A 42 4.57 -12.40 -10.90
CA VAL A 42 3.83 -13.40 -10.12
C VAL A 42 3.46 -14.58 -11.03
N PRO A 43 3.46 -15.82 -10.52
CA PRO A 43 2.96 -16.96 -11.29
C PRO A 43 1.49 -16.76 -11.67
N LYS A 44 1.18 -16.90 -12.96
CA LYS A 44 -0.22 -16.99 -13.41
C LYS A 44 -0.71 -18.41 -13.15
N VAL A 45 -1.76 -18.55 -12.34
CA VAL A 45 -2.46 -19.82 -12.18
C VAL A 45 -3.27 -20.08 -13.45
N ILE A 46 -3.09 -21.27 -14.02
CA ILE A 46 -3.86 -21.80 -15.16
C ILE A 46 -4.37 -23.19 -14.77
N GLU A 47 -5.65 -23.47 -15.08
CA GLU A 47 -6.31 -24.79 -14.93
C GLU A 47 -6.37 -25.51 -16.29
#